data_AF-A0A7S0AKT9-F1
#
_entry.id   AF-A0A7S0AKT9-F1
#
_cell.length_a   1.000
_cell.length_b   1.000
_cell.length_c   1.000
_cell.angle_alpha   90.00
_cell.angle_beta   90.00
_cell.angle_gamma   90.00
#
_symmetry.space_group_name_H-M   'P 1'
#
loop_
_entity.id
_entity.type
_entity.pdbx_description
1 polymer ?
#
loop_
_entity_poly.entity_id
_entity_poly.type
_entity_poly.pdbx_seq_one_letter_code
_entity_poly.pdbx_strand_id
1 'polypeptide(L)'
;SSSAQAQPRLQVPPLPPPAPAKAMALFSGWLMDAIALSDGTVGGVAAVLADMPASAQPTHLKNVSRSERRKLYGEIVGEAFTTTCAVQAHLRNEGELGRAADEAYDDPEVQYLLSQFKRPAPQEEEEEQQQQPE
;
A
#
# COMPACT_ATOMS: atom_id res chain seq x y z
N SER A 1 -22.01 16.76 -47.21
CA SER A 1 -20.85 17.15 -46.40
C SER A 1 -21.15 16.84 -44.94
N SER A 2 -20.56 15.78 -44.39
CA SER A 2 -20.80 15.34 -43.02
C SER A 2 -19.48 15.48 -42.25
N SER A 3 -19.44 16.43 -41.32
CA SER A 3 -18.25 16.68 -40.48
C SER A 3 -18.29 15.76 -39.27
N ALA A 4 -17.48 14.70 -39.30
CA ALA A 4 -17.26 13.86 -38.12
C ALA A 4 -16.34 14.61 -37.15
N GLN A 5 -16.89 15.03 -36.01
CA GLN A 5 -16.10 15.53 -34.89
C GLN A 5 -15.35 14.37 -34.23
N ALA A 6 -14.02 14.43 -34.25
CA ALA A 6 -13.15 13.52 -33.52
C ALA A 6 -13.22 13.84 -32.02
N GLN A 7 -13.64 12.87 -31.20
CA GLN A 7 -13.60 13.02 -29.75
C GLN A 7 -12.17 12.90 -29.22
N PRO A 8 -11.80 13.67 -28.18
CA PRO A 8 -10.48 13.59 -27.55
C PRO A 8 -10.32 12.24 -26.84
N ARG A 9 -9.29 11.48 -27.22
CA ARG A 9 -8.87 10.27 -26.51
C ARG A 9 -8.40 10.66 -25.10
N LEU A 10 -9.08 10.14 -24.08
CA LEU A 10 -8.59 10.15 -22.70
C LEU A 10 -7.19 9.52 -22.66
N GLN A 11 -6.17 10.35 -22.41
CA GLN A 11 -4.82 9.87 -22.11
C GLN A 11 -4.83 9.32 -20.68
N VAL A 12 -4.67 8.00 -20.53
CA VAL A 12 -4.44 7.37 -19.24
C VAL A 12 -2.96 7.56 -18.89
N PRO A 13 -2.62 8.16 -17.74
CA PRO A 13 -1.22 8.32 -17.35
C PRO A 13 -0.55 6.95 -17.14
N PRO A 14 0.74 6.81 -17.50
CA PRO A 14 1.47 5.56 -17.32
C PRO A 14 1.60 5.23 -15.83
N LEU A 15 1.38 3.96 -15.49
CA LEU A 15 1.58 3.46 -14.13
C LEU A 15 3.06 3.62 -13.72
N PRO A 16 3.35 4.08 -12.49
CA PRO A 16 4.72 4.20 -12.00
C PRO A 16 5.38 2.81 -11.94
N PRO A 17 6.71 2.74 -12.12
CA PRO A 17 7.43 1.47 -12.11
C PRO A 17 7.29 0.76 -10.75
N PRO A 18 7.32 -0.59 -10.73
CA PRO A 18 7.30 -1.33 -9.48
C PRO A 18 8.50 -0.95 -8.62
N ALA A 19 8.26 -0.74 -7.32
CA ALA A 19 9.33 -0.50 -6.35
C ALA A 19 10.38 -1.62 -6.42
N PRO A 20 11.67 -1.32 -6.16
CA PRO A 20 12.73 -2.32 -6.28
C PRO A 20 12.45 -3.50 -5.35
N ALA A 21 12.40 -4.72 -5.90
CA ALA A 21 12.01 -5.95 -5.20
C ALA A 21 12.75 -6.20 -3.85
N LYS A 22 13.98 -5.69 -3.71
CA LYS A 22 14.75 -5.75 -2.46
C LYS A 22 14.14 -4.94 -1.31
N ALA A 23 13.57 -3.78 -1.60
CA ALA A 23 12.91 -2.95 -0.58
C ALA A 23 11.62 -3.64 -0.07
N MET A 24 10.88 -4.30 -0.96
CA MET A 24 9.68 -5.07 -0.58
C MET A 24 10.03 -6.30 0.26
N ALA A 25 11.11 -7.02 -0.07
CA ALA A 25 11.55 -8.20 0.69
C ALA A 25 12.05 -7.86 2.11
N LEU A 26 12.70 -6.70 2.28
CA LEU A 26 13.10 -6.23 3.61
C LEU A 26 11.89 -5.81 4.42
N PHE A 27 10.98 -5.04 3.81
CA PHE A 27 9.77 -4.57 4.50
C PHE A 27 8.85 -5.73 4.92
N SER A 28 8.70 -6.78 4.11
CA SER A 28 7.92 -7.96 4.47
C SER A 28 8.53 -8.73 5.64
N GLY A 29 9.85 -8.84 5.72
CA GLY A 29 10.54 -9.41 6.89
C GLY A 29 10.26 -8.61 8.16
N TRP A 30 10.43 -7.29 8.10
CA TRP A 30 10.18 -6.40 9.24
C TRP A 30 8.71 -6.40 9.70
N LEU A 31 7.75 -6.52 8.77
CA LEU A 31 6.35 -6.64 9.13
C LEU A 31 6.06 -7.93 9.90
N MET A 32 6.63 -9.06 9.48
CA MET A 32 6.44 -10.34 10.18
C MET A 32 7.10 -10.32 11.56
N ASP A 33 8.29 -9.74 11.67
CA ASP A 33 8.95 -9.52 12.97
C ASP A 33 8.13 -8.60 13.87
N ALA A 34 7.55 -7.53 13.30
CA ALA A 34 6.68 -6.62 14.04
C ALA A 34 5.41 -7.30 14.55
N ILE A 35 4.81 -8.20 13.76
CA ILE A 35 3.68 -9.03 14.21
C ILE A 35 4.11 -9.92 15.38
N ALA A 36 5.24 -10.62 15.24
CA ALA A 36 5.74 -11.55 16.25
C ALA A 36 6.13 -10.88 17.58
N LEU A 37 6.64 -9.64 17.52
CA LEU A 37 7.07 -8.87 18.69
C LEU A 37 5.99 -7.96 19.29
N SER A 38 4.86 -7.80 18.60
CA SER A 38 3.74 -6.98 19.07
C SER A 38 2.89 -7.69 20.13
N ASP A 39 1.97 -6.94 20.74
CA ASP A 39 0.89 -7.46 21.58
C ASP A 39 -0.28 -8.07 20.78
N GLY A 40 -0.13 -8.22 19.45
CA GLY A 40 -1.16 -8.71 18.53
C GLY A 40 -2.17 -7.64 18.09
N THR A 41 -2.04 -6.39 18.54
CA THR A 41 -2.91 -5.28 18.12
C THR A 41 -2.29 -4.49 16.98
N VAL A 42 -3.12 -3.84 16.15
CA VAL A 42 -2.67 -2.90 15.10
C VAL A 42 -1.74 -1.83 15.69
N GLY A 43 -2.10 -1.29 16.87
CA GLY A 43 -1.32 -0.26 17.55
C GLY A 43 0.03 -0.76 18.11
N GLY A 44 0.12 -2.05 18.44
CA GLY A 44 1.35 -2.72 18.84
C GLY A 44 2.27 -2.99 17.66
N VAL A 45 1.76 -3.55 16.56
CA VAL A 45 2.52 -3.76 15.32
C VAL A 45 3.07 -2.43 14.81
N ALA A 46 2.24 -1.39 14.79
CA ALA A 46 2.66 -0.05 14.39
C ALA A 46 3.72 0.56 15.31
N ALA A 47 3.69 0.24 16.61
CA ALA A 47 4.72 0.69 17.55
C ALA A 47 6.07 0.02 17.25
N VAL A 48 6.08 -1.30 17.00
CA VAL A 48 7.30 -2.02 16.63
C VAL A 48 7.86 -1.52 15.29
N LEU A 49 6.99 -1.29 14.31
CA LEU A 49 7.38 -0.68 13.02
C LEU A 49 7.85 0.78 13.16
N ALA A 50 7.44 1.52 14.17
CA ALA A 50 7.96 2.87 14.38
C ALA A 50 9.42 2.88 14.89
N ASP A 51 9.86 1.75 15.45
CA ASP A 51 11.15 1.53 16.13
C ASP A 51 12.18 0.76 15.28
N MET A 52 11.83 0.39 14.04
CA MET A 52 12.81 -0.23 13.13
C MET A 52 14.01 0.70 12.88
N PRO A 53 15.21 0.12 12.66
CA PRO A 53 16.42 0.89 12.45
C PRO A 53 16.31 1.80 11.23
N ALA A 54 16.94 2.97 11.28
CA ALA A 54 16.89 3.96 10.19
C ALA A 54 17.37 3.42 8.83
N SER A 55 18.19 2.37 8.81
CA SER A 55 18.62 1.66 7.60
C SER A 55 17.50 0.85 6.94
N ALA A 56 16.52 0.40 7.71
CA ALA A 56 15.34 -0.34 7.25
C ALA A 56 14.13 0.57 6.99
N GLN A 57 14.17 1.81 7.48
CA GLN A 57 13.10 2.78 7.25
C GLN A 57 13.04 3.23 5.78
N PRO A 58 11.83 3.30 5.18
CA PRO A 58 11.63 3.94 3.91
C PRO A 58 12.24 5.35 3.89
N THR A 59 12.83 5.76 2.77
CA THR A 59 13.53 7.05 2.65
C THR A 59 12.66 8.23 3.05
N HIS A 60 11.39 8.23 2.64
CA HIS A 60 10.40 9.27 2.96
C HIS A 60 9.98 9.31 4.45
N LEU A 61 10.37 8.34 5.27
CA LEU A 61 10.06 8.31 6.71
C LEU A 61 11.27 8.62 7.61
N LYS A 62 12.47 8.78 7.05
CA LYS A 62 13.71 8.95 7.83
C LYS A 62 13.72 10.20 8.71
N ASN A 63 13.06 11.27 8.25
CA ASN A 63 12.98 12.55 8.96
C ASN A 63 11.67 12.73 9.75
N VAL A 64 10.78 11.73 9.70
CA VAL A 64 9.47 11.77 10.36
C VAL A 64 9.64 11.39 11.83
N SER A 65 8.92 12.07 12.73
CA SER A 65 8.99 11.77 14.16
C SER A 65 8.53 10.34 14.46
N ARG A 66 9.01 9.73 15.54
CA ARG A 66 8.55 8.38 15.95
C ARG A 66 7.03 8.31 16.11
N SER A 67 6.43 9.33 16.71
CA SER A 67 4.97 9.39 16.94
C SER A 67 4.21 9.38 15.61
N GLU A 68 4.69 10.15 14.64
CA GLU A 68 4.08 10.26 13.32
C GLU A 68 4.31 9.00 12.48
N ARG A 69 5.50 8.38 12.54
CA ARG A 69 5.73 7.04 11.96
C ARG A 69 4.77 6.01 12.52
N ARG A 70 4.59 5.98 13.85
CA ARG A 70 3.64 5.07 14.50
C ARG A 70 2.21 5.30 13.99
N LYS A 71 1.80 6.56 13.83
CA LYS A 71 0.49 6.88 13.27
C LYS A 71 0.35 6.36 11.84
N LEU A 72 1.31 6.65 10.97
CA LEU A 72 1.32 6.20 9.57
C LEU A 72 1.30 4.67 9.46
N TYR A 73 2.14 3.96 10.22
CA TYR A 73 2.10 2.50 10.25
C TYR A 73 0.80 1.97 10.83
N GLY A 74 0.20 2.65 11.81
CA GLY A 74 -1.10 2.28 12.35
C GLY A 74 -2.21 2.35 11.31
N GLU A 75 -2.22 3.40 10.49
CA GLU A 75 -3.16 3.56 9.37
C GLU A 75 -2.94 2.44 8.33
N ILE A 76 -1.69 2.23 7.89
CA ILE A 76 -1.35 1.20 6.90
C ILE A 76 -1.71 -0.21 7.38
N VAL A 77 -1.31 -0.56 8.61
CA VAL A 77 -1.58 -1.90 9.18
C VAL A 77 -3.07 -2.08 9.43
N GLY A 78 -3.76 -1.04 9.89
CA GLY A 78 -5.21 -1.08 10.12
C GLY A 78 -6.00 -1.26 8.83
N GLU A 79 -5.62 -0.56 7.76
CA GLU A 79 -6.20 -0.72 6.43
C GLU A 79 -5.92 -2.11 5.87
N ALA A 80 -4.67 -2.60 5.99
CA ALA A 80 -4.27 -3.92 5.53
C ALA A 80 -5.04 -5.03 6.25
N PHE A 81 -5.22 -4.89 7.56
CA PHE A 81 -6.01 -5.81 8.36
C PHE A 81 -7.48 -5.81 7.93
N THR A 82 -8.08 -4.63 7.75
CA THR A 82 -9.49 -4.50 7.33
C THR A 82 -9.72 -5.13 5.97
N THR A 83 -8.87 -4.83 4.99
CA THR A 83 -8.95 -5.42 3.64
C THR A 83 -8.74 -6.93 3.68
N THR A 84 -7.77 -7.41 4.46
CA THR A 84 -7.54 -8.86 4.62
C THR A 84 -8.76 -9.56 5.20
N CYS A 85 -9.40 -8.98 6.21
CA CYS A 85 -10.64 -9.51 6.79
C CYS A 85 -11.78 -9.55 5.77
N ALA A 86 -11.95 -8.51 4.96
CA ALA A 86 -12.98 -8.46 3.92
C ALA A 86 -12.75 -9.52 2.84
N VAL A 87 -11.52 -9.66 2.34
CA VAL A 87 -11.15 -10.70 1.37
C VAL A 87 -11.34 -12.09 1.96
N GLN A 88 -10.90 -12.34 3.21
CA GLN A 88 -11.12 -13.63 3.86
C GLN A 88 -12.60 -13.97 4.04
N ALA A 89 -13.45 -12.98 4.34
CA ALA A 89 -14.89 -13.17 4.40
C ALA A 89 -15.47 -13.55 3.03
N HIS A 90 -15.05 -12.85 1.96
CA HIS A 90 -15.43 -13.19 0.58
C HIS A 90 -15.04 -14.62 0.21
N LEU A 91 -13.77 -14.98 0.39
CA LEU A 91 -13.25 -16.31 0.08
C LEU A 91 -13.96 -17.41 0.88
N ARG A 92 -14.32 -17.14 2.14
CA ARG A 92 -15.09 -18.08 2.96
C ARG A 92 -16.50 -18.28 2.39
N ASN A 93 -17.20 -17.19 2.06
CA ASN A 93 -18.54 -17.24 1.49
C ASN A 93 -18.54 -18.01 0.17
N GLU A 94 -17.60 -17.72 -0.73
CA GLU A 94 -17.46 -18.44 -2.00
C GLU A 94 -17.07 -19.91 -1.81
N GLY A 95 -16.28 -20.21 -0.78
CA GLY A 95 -15.95 -21.58 -0.37
C GLY A 95 -17.17 -22.35 0.12
N GLU A 96 -18.09 -21.71 0.85
CA GLU A 96 -19.38 -22.30 1.24
C GLU A 96 -20.29 -22.58 0.02
N LEU A 97 -20.11 -21.81 -1.06
CA LEU A 97 -20.76 -22.02 -2.36
C LEU A 97 -20.02 -23.07 -3.24
N GLY A 98 -18.92 -23.64 -2.75
CA GLY A 98 -18.18 -24.71 -3.40
C GLY A 98 -17.16 -24.25 -4.46
N ARG A 99 -16.85 -22.96 -4.53
CA ARG A 99 -15.79 -22.44 -5.42
C ARG A 99 -14.41 -22.66 -4.82
N ALA A 100 -13.42 -22.85 -5.69
CA ALA A 100 -12.04 -22.93 -5.28
C ALA A 100 -11.50 -21.54 -4.87
N ALA A 101 -10.59 -21.51 -3.90
CA ALA A 101 -10.12 -20.26 -3.30
C ALA A 101 -9.29 -19.40 -4.27
N ASP A 102 -8.57 -20.02 -5.20
CA ASP A 102 -7.84 -19.34 -6.27
C ASP A 102 -8.80 -18.66 -7.26
N GLU A 103 -9.83 -19.37 -7.71
CA GLU A 103 -10.87 -18.79 -8.57
C GLU A 103 -11.64 -17.66 -7.89
N ALA A 104 -11.90 -17.75 -6.59
CA ALA A 104 -12.56 -16.71 -5.81
C ALA A 104 -11.63 -15.51 -5.53
N TYR A 105 -10.31 -15.69 -5.59
CA TYR A 105 -9.34 -14.60 -5.42
C TYR A 105 -9.21 -13.73 -6.69
N ASP A 106 -9.45 -14.32 -7.86
CA ASP A 106 -9.48 -13.62 -9.15
C ASP A 106 -10.79 -12.85 -9.39
N ASP A 107 -11.74 -12.90 -8.45
CA ASP A 107 -13.03 -12.22 -8.55
C ASP A 107 -12.84 -10.69 -8.57
N PRO A 108 -13.54 -9.94 -9.46
CA PRO A 108 -13.44 -8.47 -9.48
C PRO A 108 -13.74 -7.79 -8.15
N GLU A 109 -14.53 -8.44 -7.28
CA GLU A 109 -14.77 -7.95 -5.91
C GLU A 109 -13.51 -7.99 -5.04
N VAL A 110 -12.72 -9.08 -5.09
CA VAL A 110 -11.44 -9.16 -4.39
C VAL A 110 -10.45 -8.13 -4.96
N GLN A 111 -10.38 -8.00 -6.28
CA GLN A 111 -9.53 -6.99 -6.92
C GLN A 111 -9.94 -5.57 -6.54
N TYR A 112 -11.25 -5.31 -6.45
CA TYR A 112 -11.78 -4.03 -5.98
C TYR A 112 -11.38 -3.76 -4.52
N LEU A 113 -11.54 -4.72 -3.61
CA LEU A 113 -11.14 -4.60 -2.21
C LEU A 113 -9.63 -4.34 -2.07
N LEU A 114 -8.81 -5.04 -2.85
CA LEU A 114 -7.36 -4.83 -2.89
C LEU A 114 -6.99 -3.46 -3.49
N SER A 115 -7.76 -2.96 -4.46
CA SER A 115 -7.56 -1.63 -5.05
C SER A 115 -7.85 -0.48 -4.09
N GLN A 116 -8.67 -0.71 -3.05
CA GLN A 116 -8.94 0.28 -2.01
C GLN A 116 -7.72 0.54 -1.13
N PHE A 117 -6.75 -0.38 -1.09
CA PHE A 117 -5.52 -0.23 -0.33
C PHE A 117 -4.69 0.93 -0.90
N LYS A 118 -4.78 2.10 -0.28
CA LYS A 118 -4.04 3.28 -0.73
C LYS A 118 -2.57 3.08 -0.37
N ARG A 119 -1.69 3.09 -1.38
CA ARG A 119 -0.27 3.32 -1.11
C ARG A 119 -0.15 4.67 -0.40
N PRO A 120 0.58 4.79 0.73
CA PRO A 120 1.00 6.10 1.18
C PRO A 120 1.71 6.74 -0.01
N ALA A 121 1.18 7.86 -0.49
CA ALA A 121 1.81 8.59 -1.56
C ALA A 121 3.25 8.87 -1.10
N PRO A 122 4.29 8.54 -1.88
CA PRO A 122 5.56 9.20 -1.65
C PRO A 122 5.23 10.69 -1.72
N GLN A 123 5.50 11.42 -0.63
CA GLN A 123 5.58 12.87 -0.74
C GLN A 123 6.66 13.08 -1.80
N GLU A 124 6.25 13.39 -3.03
CA GLU A 124 7.14 13.88 -4.06
C GLU A 124 7.86 15.05 -3.40
N GLU A 125 9.15 14.89 -3.18
CA GLU A 125 10.02 16.02 -2.90
C GLU A 125 9.81 16.99 -4.07
N GLU A 126 9.01 18.04 -3.85
CA GLU A 126 9.04 19.26 -4.66
C GLU A 126 10.43 19.90 -4.47
N GLU A 127 11.45 19.24 -5.03
CA GLU A 127 12.76 19.80 -5.31
C GLU A 127 13.02 19.68 -6.82
N GLU A 128 12.18 20.34 -7.63
CA GLU A 128 12.67 20.87 -8.90
C GLU A 128 13.16 22.30 -8.67
N GLN A 129 14.48 22.36 -8.45
CA GLN A 129 15.34 23.50 -8.71
C GLN A 129 14.97 24.18 -10.05
N GLN A 130 14.28 25.30 -9.99
CA GLN A 130 14.49 26.40 -10.95
C GLN A 130 15.24 27.50 -10.19
N GLN A 131 16.56 27.31 -10.09
CA GLN A 131 17.53 28.07 -10.87
C GLN A 131 17.52 29.56 -10.49
N GLN A 132 18.37 29.92 -9.53
CA GLN A 132 19.13 31.15 -9.64
C GLN A 132 19.98 31.08 -10.92
N PRO A 133 19.96 32.14 -11.72
CA PRO A 133 21.17 32.74 -12.23
C PRO A 133 21.40 34.08 -11.54
N GLU A 134 22.69 34.38 -11.38
CA GLU A 134 23.35 35.53 -10.74
C GLU A 134 22.62 36.88 -10.72
#